data_AF-A0A950Q483-F1
#
_entry.id   AF-A0A950Q483-F1
#
_cell.length_a   1.000
_cell.length_b   1.000
_cell.length_c   1.000
_cell.angle_alpha   90.00
_cell.angle_beta   90.00
_cell.angle_gamma   90.00
#
_symmetry.space_group_name_H-M   'P 1'
#
loop_
_entity.id
_entity.type
_entity.pdbx_description
1 polymer ?
#
loop_
_entity_poly.entity_id
_entity_poly.type
_entity_poly.pdbx_seq_one_letter_code
_entity_poly.pdbx_strand_id
1 'polypeptide(L)'
;MTGPVKAAQAWIEAVQLGRYDTAWAMTDARMRLVRAQAWIWNNRKDEDIKACNRDELARALAEARPDHALWGDFAATELHQTQGVYGTFRPENWGASTNPSAAGPDFSLVLFAHLSGDPLILSDRPPVFSMAFLMHAADGGWQLASFSDVLPTPGWPPKL
;
A
#
# COMPACT_ATOMS: atom_id res chain seq x y z
N MET A 1 10.53 -12.50 -7.50
CA MET A 1 10.95 -11.09 -7.38
C MET A 1 12.17 -11.02 -6.48
N THR A 2 13.29 -10.45 -6.92
CA THR A 2 14.52 -10.39 -6.10
C THR A 2 14.65 -9.02 -5.43
N GLY A 3 13.98 -8.85 -4.29
CA GLY A 3 14.18 -7.75 -3.33
C GLY A 3 12.96 -6.85 -3.09
N PRO A 4 12.92 -6.16 -1.94
CA PRO A 4 11.79 -5.32 -1.52
C PRO A 4 11.56 -4.12 -2.45
N VAL A 5 12.63 -3.52 -3.01
CA VAL A 5 12.52 -2.41 -3.98
C VAL A 5 11.76 -2.83 -5.23
N LYS A 6 12.14 -3.96 -5.84
CA LYS A 6 11.46 -4.47 -7.04
C LYS A 6 10.00 -4.82 -6.76
N ALA A 7 9.70 -5.34 -5.58
CA ALA A 7 8.33 -5.64 -5.18
C ALA A 7 7.49 -4.36 -4.98
N ALA A 8 8.06 -3.33 -4.35
CA ALA A 8 7.40 -2.02 -4.23
C ALA A 8 7.16 -1.38 -5.61
N GLN A 9 8.14 -1.44 -6.52
CA GLN A 9 7.99 -0.97 -7.90
C GLN A 9 6.90 -1.74 -8.66
N ALA A 10 6.87 -3.07 -8.53
CA ALA A 10 5.83 -3.90 -9.16
C ALA A 10 4.43 -3.59 -8.59
N TRP A 11 4.33 -3.24 -7.31
CA TRP A 11 3.06 -2.81 -6.70
C TRP A 11 2.59 -1.49 -7.33
N ILE A 12 3.50 -0.52 -7.46
CA ILE A 12 3.22 0.78 -8.10
C ILE A 12 2.79 0.57 -9.56
N GLU A 13 3.53 -0.24 -10.31
CA GLU A 13 3.23 -0.55 -11.70
C GLU A 13 1.83 -1.17 -11.85
N ALA A 14 1.44 -2.10 -10.98
CA ALA A 14 0.12 -2.71 -10.99
C ALA A 14 -1.00 -1.64 -10.84
N VAL A 15 -0.83 -0.69 -9.92
CA VAL A 15 -1.75 0.45 -9.75
C VAL A 15 -1.78 1.34 -11.00
N GLN A 16 -0.62 1.68 -11.56
CA GLN A 16 -0.52 2.52 -12.77
C GLN A 16 -1.22 1.88 -13.97
N LEU A 17 -1.14 0.56 -14.10
CA LEU A 17 -1.79 -0.21 -15.16
C LEU A 17 -3.28 -0.48 -14.90
N GLY A 18 -3.84 0.03 -13.79
CA GLY A 18 -5.24 -0.20 -13.41
C GLY A 18 -5.52 -1.62 -12.90
N ARG A 19 -4.49 -2.41 -12.58
CA ARG A 19 -4.57 -3.81 -12.15
C ARG A 19 -4.64 -3.89 -10.63
N TYR A 20 -5.67 -3.29 -10.03
CA TYR A 20 -5.78 -3.21 -8.57
C TYR A 20 -5.83 -4.60 -7.91
N ASP A 21 -6.49 -5.59 -8.51
CA ASP A 21 -6.49 -6.97 -7.98
C ASP A 21 -5.07 -7.54 -7.82
N THR A 22 -4.15 -7.19 -8.74
CA THR A 22 -2.75 -7.60 -8.66
C THR A 22 -2.03 -6.87 -7.53
N ALA A 23 -2.20 -5.55 -7.42
CA ALA A 23 -1.63 -4.77 -6.32
C ALA A 23 -2.17 -5.24 -4.95
N TRP A 24 -3.45 -5.58 -4.88
CA TRP A 24 -4.11 -6.09 -3.69
C TRP A 24 -3.54 -7.44 -3.25
N ALA A 25 -3.36 -8.38 -4.17
CA ALA A 25 -2.73 -9.67 -3.89
C ALA A 25 -1.27 -9.54 -3.40
N MET A 26 -0.58 -8.45 -3.76
CA MET A 26 0.76 -8.10 -3.28
C MET A 26 0.76 -7.33 -1.96
N THR A 27 -0.40 -7.04 -1.40
CA THR A 27 -0.56 -6.28 -0.15
C THR A 27 -0.66 -7.26 1.03
N ASP A 28 0.03 -6.94 2.13
CA ASP A 28 0.04 -7.74 3.34
C ASP A 28 -1.39 -7.91 3.90
N ALA A 29 -1.70 -9.09 4.46
CA ALA A 29 -3.03 -9.40 4.96
C ALA A 29 -3.53 -8.40 6.02
N ARG A 30 -2.63 -7.90 6.88
CA ARG A 30 -2.95 -6.89 7.88
C ARG A 30 -3.30 -5.56 7.22
N MET A 31 -2.51 -5.13 6.25
CA MET A 31 -2.75 -3.89 5.51
C MET A 31 -4.08 -3.97 4.73
N ARG A 32 -4.36 -5.10 4.07
CA ARG A 32 -5.64 -5.34 3.39
C ARG A 32 -6.83 -5.17 4.32
N LEU A 33 -6.77 -5.78 5.51
CA LEU A 33 -7.81 -5.64 6.51
C LEU A 33 -8.03 -4.19 6.93
N VAL A 34 -6.95 -3.46 7.21
CA VAL A 34 -7.04 -2.06 7.65
C VAL A 34 -7.64 -1.17 6.55
N ARG A 35 -7.24 -1.37 5.29
CA ARG A 35 -7.80 -0.61 4.15
C ARG A 35 -9.29 -0.90 3.95
N ALA A 36 -9.70 -2.17 4.01
CA ALA A 36 -11.10 -2.55 3.96
C ALA A 36 -11.90 -1.88 5.10
N GLN A 37 -11.39 -1.94 6.34
CA GLN A 37 -12.01 -1.25 7.48
C GLN A 37 -12.08 0.27 7.28
N ALA A 38 -11.05 0.89 6.71
CA ALA A 38 -11.03 2.34 6.49
C ALA A 38 -12.10 2.76 5.49
N TRP A 39 -12.25 2.01 4.39
CA TRP A 39 -13.30 2.26 3.41
C TRP A 39 -14.70 2.07 3.99
N ILE A 40 -14.94 0.97 4.71
CA ILE A 40 -16.22 0.72 5.39
C ILE A 40 -16.53 1.82 6.40
N TRP A 41 -15.54 2.24 7.20
CA TRP A 41 -15.71 3.29 8.20
C TRP A 41 -16.06 4.63 7.55
N ASN A 42 -15.39 4.99 6.46
CA ASN A 42 -15.63 6.24 5.74
C ASN A 42 -17.00 6.26 5.05
N ASN A 43 -17.48 5.11 4.58
CA ASN A 43 -18.74 4.96 3.86
C ASN A 43 -19.88 4.38 4.73
N ARG A 44 -19.72 4.31 6.06
CA ARG A 44 -20.66 3.68 7.02
C ARG A 44 -22.11 4.18 7.02
N LYS A 45 -22.41 5.24 6.28
CA LYS A 45 -23.77 5.79 6.13
C LYS A 45 -24.47 5.30 4.85
N ASP A 46 -23.72 4.70 3.94
CA ASP A 46 -24.24 4.07 2.73
C ASP A 46 -25.14 2.88 3.08
N GLU A 47 -26.25 2.71 2.35
CA GLU A 47 -27.27 1.70 2.68
C GLU A 47 -26.78 0.27 2.43
N ASP A 48 -25.99 0.04 1.38
CA ASP A 48 -25.47 -1.30 1.06
C ASP A 48 -24.45 -1.74 2.12
N ILE A 49 -23.63 -0.80 2.60
CA ILE A 49 -22.68 -1.07 3.70
C ILE A 49 -23.42 -1.30 5.03
N LYS A 50 -24.47 -0.52 5.32
CA LYS A 50 -25.29 -0.68 6.54
C LYS A 50 -26.03 -2.02 6.59
N ALA A 51 -26.37 -2.57 5.43
CA ALA A 51 -27.03 -3.88 5.33
C ALA A 51 -26.10 -5.05 5.69
N CYS A 52 -24.77 -4.85 5.67
CA CYS A 52 -23.79 -5.87 5.99
C CYS A 52 -23.33 -5.82 7.45
N ASN A 53 -22.88 -6.97 7.99
CA ASN A 53 -22.05 -6.98 9.19
C ASN A 53 -20.65 -6.43 8.84
N ARG A 54 -20.24 -5.34 9.49
CA ARG A 54 -18.97 -4.65 9.18
C ARG A 54 -17.72 -5.52 9.30
N ASP A 55 -17.68 -6.43 10.28
CA ASP A 55 -16.50 -7.27 10.53
C ASP A 55 -16.42 -8.41 9.51
N GLU A 56 -17.56 -8.97 9.11
CA GLU A 56 -17.64 -9.95 8.04
C GLU A 56 -17.31 -9.32 6.69
N LEU A 57 -17.87 -8.14 6.39
CA LEU A 57 -17.56 -7.38 5.19
C LEU A 57 -16.07 -7.03 5.10
N ALA A 58 -15.47 -6.55 6.20
CA ALA A 58 -14.05 -6.24 6.25
C ALA A 58 -13.17 -7.47 5.96
N ARG A 59 -13.53 -8.63 6.51
CA ARG A 59 -12.80 -9.88 6.25
C ARG A 59 -12.95 -10.33 4.79
N ALA A 60 -14.15 -10.27 4.24
CA ALA A 60 -14.43 -10.65 2.85
C ALA A 60 -13.64 -9.79 1.86
N LEU A 61 -13.63 -8.46 2.06
CA LEU A 61 -12.85 -7.54 1.22
C LEU A 61 -11.33 -7.69 1.43
N ALA A 62 -10.89 -8.14 2.61
CA ALA A 62 -9.48 -8.33 2.92
C ALA A 62 -8.86 -9.60 2.33
N GLU A 63 -9.64 -10.48 1.72
CA GLU A 63 -9.12 -11.68 1.04
C GLU A 63 -8.15 -11.31 -0.09
N ALA A 64 -7.29 -12.26 -0.49
CA ALA A 64 -6.28 -11.96 -1.53
C ALA A 64 -6.92 -11.84 -2.91
N ARG A 65 -8.08 -12.47 -3.09
CA ARG A 65 -8.94 -12.42 -4.28
C ARG A 65 -10.39 -12.33 -3.80
N PRO A 66 -10.85 -11.14 -3.41
CA PRO A 66 -12.18 -10.97 -2.86
C PRO A 66 -13.27 -11.32 -3.89
N ASP A 67 -14.27 -12.08 -3.45
CA ASP A 67 -15.47 -12.41 -4.22
C ASP A 67 -16.71 -11.88 -3.48
N HIS A 68 -16.73 -10.57 -3.25
CA HIS A 68 -17.82 -9.87 -2.59
C HIS A 68 -18.43 -8.83 -3.51
N ALA A 69 -19.76 -8.64 -3.46
CA ALA A 69 -20.46 -7.72 -4.35
C ALA A 69 -19.91 -6.27 -4.30
N LEU A 70 -19.53 -5.81 -3.10
CA LEU A 70 -18.92 -4.49 -2.88
C LEU A 70 -17.43 -4.38 -3.24
N TRP A 71 -16.80 -5.46 -3.74
CA TRP A 71 -15.39 -5.43 -4.13
C TRP A 71 -15.12 -4.38 -5.20
N GLY A 72 -15.99 -4.28 -6.22
CA GLY A 72 -15.81 -3.33 -7.32
C GLY A 72 -15.75 -1.88 -6.84
N ASP A 73 -16.65 -1.48 -5.94
CA ASP A 73 -16.71 -0.11 -5.42
C ASP A 73 -15.52 0.22 -4.51
N PHE A 74 -15.11 -0.75 -3.68
CA PHE A 74 -13.91 -0.66 -2.86
C PHE A 74 -12.65 -0.51 -3.73
N ALA A 75 -12.44 -1.43 -4.67
CA ALA A 75 -11.27 -1.46 -5.55
C ALA A 75 -11.18 -0.21 -6.42
N ALA A 76 -12.30 0.29 -6.96
CA ALA A 76 -12.34 1.52 -7.73
C ALA A 76 -11.94 2.75 -6.89
N THR A 77 -12.44 2.84 -5.65
CA THR A 77 -12.09 3.93 -4.72
C THR A 77 -10.60 3.92 -4.41
N GLU A 78 -10.06 2.76 -4.06
CA GLU A 78 -8.65 2.59 -3.71
C GLU A 78 -7.72 2.82 -4.90
N LEU A 79 -8.08 2.30 -6.08
CA LEU A 79 -7.33 2.49 -7.31
C LEU A 79 -7.28 3.98 -7.67
N HIS A 80 -8.41 4.68 -7.59
CA HIS A 80 -8.46 6.11 -7.87
C HIS A 80 -7.53 6.91 -6.95
N GLN A 81 -7.58 6.65 -5.64
CA GLN A 81 -6.71 7.32 -4.66
C GLN A 81 -5.23 7.03 -4.91
N THR A 82 -4.90 5.76 -5.12
CA THR A 82 -3.50 5.33 -5.30
C THR A 82 -2.95 5.79 -6.65
N GLN A 83 -3.73 5.81 -7.73
CA GLN A 83 -3.34 6.42 -9.00
C GLN A 83 -3.11 7.93 -8.88
N GLY A 84 -3.88 8.63 -8.05
CA GLY A 84 -3.65 10.05 -7.76
C GLY A 84 -2.28 10.32 -7.12
N VAL A 85 -1.74 9.38 -6.36
CA VAL A 85 -0.43 9.49 -5.71
C VAL A 85 0.70 8.98 -6.61
N TYR A 86 0.49 7.84 -7.27
CA TYR A 86 1.57 7.10 -7.95
C TYR A 86 1.51 7.16 -9.48
N GLY A 87 0.48 7.73 -10.10
CA GLY A 87 0.28 7.71 -11.55
C GLY A 87 1.43 8.33 -12.36
N THR A 88 2.14 9.30 -11.78
CA THR A 88 3.28 9.99 -12.40
C THR A 88 4.64 9.37 -12.05
N PHE A 89 4.67 8.35 -11.18
CA PHE A 89 5.91 7.67 -10.81
C PHE A 89 6.58 7.05 -12.04
N ARG A 90 7.88 7.28 -12.22
CA ARG A 90 8.69 6.69 -13.30
C ARG A 90 9.97 6.16 -12.67
N PRO A 91 10.23 4.85 -12.67
CA PRO A 91 11.41 4.28 -11.98
C PRO A 91 12.73 4.97 -12.35
N GLU A 92 12.89 5.44 -13.59
CA GLU A 92 14.10 6.14 -14.05
C GLU A 92 14.35 7.50 -13.38
N ASN A 93 13.31 8.16 -12.86
CA ASN A 93 13.40 9.49 -12.24
C ASN A 93 13.55 9.40 -10.72
N TRP A 94 13.67 8.19 -10.16
CA TRP A 94 13.63 7.95 -8.73
C TRP A 94 14.78 7.06 -8.27
N GLY A 95 15.51 7.51 -7.26
CA GLY A 95 16.43 6.67 -6.49
C GLY A 95 15.64 5.86 -5.47
N ALA A 96 16.12 4.64 -5.17
CA ALA A 96 15.54 3.80 -4.13
C ALA A 96 16.61 3.40 -3.11
N SER A 97 16.26 3.44 -1.83
CA SER A 97 17.08 2.91 -0.74
C SER A 97 16.27 1.94 0.11
N THR A 98 16.94 0.96 0.69
CA THR A 98 16.37 -0.01 1.63
C THR A 98 17.02 0.14 3.00
N ASN A 99 16.22 0.24 4.04
CA ASN A 99 16.68 0.24 5.42
C ASN A 99 15.99 -0.90 6.20
N PRO A 100 16.63 -1.42 7.27
CA PRO A 100 15.93 -2.19 8.29
C PRO A 100 14.76 -1.37 8.86
N SER A 101 13.68 -2.04 9.24
CA SER A 101 12.52 -1.39 9.86
C SER A 101 12.43 -1.71 11.35
N ALA A 102 11.86 -0.77 12.13
CA ALA A 102 11.48 -1.01 13.52
C ALA A 102 10.34 -2.03 13.68
N ALA A 103 9.63 -2.36 12.59
CA ALA A 103 8.53 -3.34 12.59
C ALA A 103 9.00 -4.80 12.81
N GLY A 104 10.30 -5.08 12.60
CA GLY A 104 10.89 -6.40 12.84
C GLY A 104 11.90 -6.81 11.77
N PRO A 105 12.57 -7.97 11.96
CA PRO A 105 13.62 -8.45 11.06
C PRO A 105 13.12 -8.84 9.67
N ASP A 106 11.85 -9.22 9.56
CA ASP A 106 11.21 -9.62 8.30
C ASP A 106 10.70 -8.42 7.50
N PHE A 107 10.94 -7.20 7.97
CA PHE A 107 10.49 -5.97 7.33
C PHE A 107 11.64 -5.13 6.78
N SER A 108 11.42 -4.53 5.62
CA SER A 108 12.34 -3.57 5.03
C SER A 108 11.60 -2.31 4.60
N LEU A 109 12.09 -1.16 5.05
CA LEU A 109 11.60 0.13 4.61
C LEU A 109 12.26 0.49 3.28
N VAL A 110 11.46 0.58 2.23
CA VAL A 110 11.84 1.10 0.92
C VAL A 110 11.48 2.58 0.88
N LEU A 111 12.46 3.42 0.59
CA LEU A 111 12.26 4.85 0.37
C LEU A 111 12.56 5.17 -1.09
N PHE A 112 11.63 5.85 -1.74
CA PHE A 112 11.88 6.45 -3.04
C PHE A 112 12.21 7.94 -2.84
N ALA A 113 13.16 8.45 -3.62
CA ALA A 113 13.50 9.86 -3.65
C ALA A 113 13.61 10.34 -5.09
N HIS A 114 12.96 11.46 -5.41
CA HIS A 114 13.00 12.01 -6.74
C HIS A 114 14.42 12.47 -7.07
N LEU A 115 14.94 12.02 -8.21
CA LEU A 115 16.21 12.47 -8.74
C LEU A 115 15.95 13.82 -9.42
N SER A 116 16.05 14.92 -8.68
CA SER A 116 16.16 16.24 -9.29
C SER A 116 17.37 16.22 -10.22
N GLY A 117 17.27 16.81 -11.43
CA GLY A 117 18.39 16.87 -12.39
C GLY A 117 19.61 17.67 -11.92
N ASP A 118 19.57 18.23 -10.70
CA ASP A 118 20.75 18.80 -10.05
C ASP A 118 21.56 17.70 -9.37
N PRO A 119 22.91 17.72 -9.46
CA PRO A 119 23.75 16.77 -8.76
C PRO A 119 23.33 16.75 -7.29
N LEU A 120 23.16 15.53 -6.75
CA LEU A 120 22.85 15.31 -5.34
C LEU A 120 23.93 15.99 -4.49
N ILE A 121 23.71 17.24 -4.11
CA ILE A 121 24.56 17.92 -3.14
C ILE A 121 24.30 17.18 -1.84
N LEU A 122 25.29 16.42 -1.38
CA LEU A 122 25.41 15.97 0.00
C LEU A 122 25.43 17.23 0.87
N SER A 123 24.25 17.74 1.16
CA SER A 123 24.03 18.81 2.11
C SER A 123 23.57 18.17 3.42
N ASP A 124 23.89 18.80 4.55
CA ASP A 124 23.40 18.40 5.88
C ASP A 124 21.86 18.53 6.04
N ARG A 125 21.14 18.81 4.94
CA ARG A 125 19.68 18.79 4.91
C ARG A 125 19.22 17.38 4.53
N PRO A 126 18.29 16.77 5.29
CA PRO A 126 17.79 15.45 4.95
C PRO A 126 17.24 15.46 3.52
N PRO A 127 17.45 14.39 2.73
CA PRO A 127 16.81 14.24 1.44
C PRO A 127 15.31 14.51 1.59
N VAL A 128 14.72 15.24 0.66
CA VAL A 128 13.27 15.41 0.59
C VAL A 128 12.70 14.04 0.16
N PHE A 129 12.58 13.12 1.11
CA PHE A 129 12.05 11.78 0.89
C PHE A 129 10.63 11.91 0.35
N SER A 130 10.29 11.23 -0.74
CA SER A 130 8.91 11.19 -1.19
C SER A 130 8.52 9.76 -1.57
N MET A 131 7.59 9.21 -0.80
CA MET A 131 7.09 7.82 -0.81
C MET A 131 7.94 6.84 0.00
N ALA A 132 7.28 6.25 0.99
CA ALA A 132 7.77 5.16 1.82
C ALA A 132 6.90 3.93 1.61
N PHE A 133 7.54 2.77 1.54
CA PHE A 133 6.91 1.46 1.40
C PHE A 133 7.56 0.53 2.40
N LEU A 134 6.83 0.16 3.46
CA LEU A 134 7.26 -0.90 4.35
C LEU A 134 6.89 -2.23 3.72
N MET A 135 7.91 -3.01 3.38
CA MET A 135 7.78 -4.31 2.74
C MET A 135 7.98 -5.41 3.77
N HIS A 136 7.15 -6.44 3.74
CA HIS A 136 7.23 -7.63 4.59
C HIS A 136 7.67 -8.84 3.77
N ALA A 137 8.72 -9.54 4.22
CA ALA A 137 9.16 -10.80 3.64
C ALA A 137 8.26 -11.95 4.14
N ALA A 138 7.38 -12.44 3.26
CA ALA A 138 6.55 -13.61 3.51
C ALA A 138 6.99 -14.80 2.64
N ASP A 139 6.47 -16.00 2.90
CA ASP A 139 6.85 -17.25 2.21
C ASP A 139 6.72 -17.19 0.67
N GLY A 140 5.85 -16.31 0.15
CA GLY A 140 5.63 -16.09 -1.28
C GLY A 140 6.41 -14.91 -1.89
N GLY A 141 7.22 -14.21 -1.11
CA GLY A 141 7.93 -12.99 -1.50
C GLY A 141 7.55 -11.77 -0.69
N TRP A 142 7.93 -10.59 -1.19
CA TRP A 142 7.72 -9.32 -0.50
C TRP A 142 6.31 -8.79 -0.72
N GLN A 143 5.63 -8.41 0.36
CA GLN A 143 4.30 -7.82 0.37
C GLN A 143 4.31 -6.41 0.95
N LEU A 144 3.41 -5.54 0.49
CA LEU A 144 3.27 -4.18 1.02
C LEU A 144 2.55 -4.20 2.37
N ALA A 145 3.27 -3.87 3.45
CA ALA A 145 2.76 -3.85 4.81
C ALA A 145 2.28 -2.47 5.29
N SER A 146 2.86 -1.39 4.76
CA SER A 146 2.45 -0.02 5.07
C SER A 146 3.03 0.99 4.07
N PHE A 147 2.40 2.16 3.96
CA PHE A 147 2.95 3.32 3.25
C PHE A 147 3.80 4.23 4.17
N SER A 148 4.20 3.73 5.34
CA SER A 148 5.07 4.36 6.32
C SER A 148 5.92 3.31 7.03
N ASP A 149 6.84 3.69 7.90
CA ASP A 149 7.62 2.73 8.74
C ASP A 149 6.82 2.18 9.94
N VAL A 150 5.52 2.46 10.01
CA VAL A 150 4.65 2.02 11.10
C VAL A 150 3.62 1.05 10.56
N LEU A 151 3.44 -0.09 11.24
CA LEU A 151 2.40 -1.06 10.90
C LEU A 151 1.01 -0.48 11.22
N PRO A 152 0.07 -0.58 10.27
CA PRO A 152 -1.29 -0.11 10.48
C PRO A 152 -1.98 -0.96 11.55
N THR A 153 -2.96 -0.43 12.27
CA THR A 153 -3.69 -1.15 13.33
C THR A 153 -5.16 -1.33 12.95
N PRO A 154 -5.65 -2.58 12.82
CA PRO A 154 -7.05 -2.86 12.60
C PRO A 154 -7.95 -2.33 13.73
N GLY A 155 -9.16 -1.90 13.39
CA GLY A 155 -10.14 -1.39 14.36
C GLY A 155 -11.23 -0.54 13.75
N TRP A 156 -12.05 0.06 14.62
CA TRP A 156 -13.17 0.95 14.28
C TRP A 156 -13.14 2.20 15.18
N PRO A 157 -12.45 3.28 14.79
CA PRO A 157 -11.79 3.48 13.50
C PRO A 157 -10.44 2.75 13.38
N PRO A 158 -10.05 2.38 12.15
CA PRO A 158 -8.71 1.86 11.88
C PRO A 158 -7.65 2.95 11.99
N LYS A 159 -6.39 2.54 12.18
CA LYS A 159 -5.22 3.44 12.14
C LYS A 159 -4.28 3.00 11.02
N LEU A 160 -4.03 3.88 10.06
CA LEU A 160 -3.10 3.66 8.95
C LEU A 160 -1.68 4.12 9.30
#